data_AF-A0A353LKX7-F1
#
_entry.id   AF-A0A353LKX7-F1
#
_cell.length_a   1.000
_cell.length_b   1.000
_cell.length_c   1.000
_cell.angle_alpha   90.00
_cell.angle_beta   90.00
_cell.angle_gamma   90.00
#
_symmetry.space_group_name_H-M   'P 1'
#
loop_
_entity.id
_entity.type
_entity.pdbx_description
1 polymer ?
#
loop_
_entity_poly.entity_id
_entity_poly.type
_entity_poly.pdbx_seq_one_letter_code
_entity_poly.pdbx_strand_id
1 'polypeptide(L)'
;MRKNILLLFALLASFTVYAQQMASGYVFEDNNKNGRKDRREAGIPGVAVSNGIEVTVTNDKGHYSLPAGTDNTIFVIKPSGYGIPVDEHFIPRYYYHHKPEGSPGSFRYKGVPPTGELPGSINFALYKYDEPNDFTTVVFGDPQPYSIQDLDYFSQKIVADVQKTGKTLFGISLGDIVGDNLDLQPVYKERMKRLQLPWYNVMGNHDMNYDATSDILSDETFQQNFGLANLAFNYGDAHFVILDNILYPDPRGGKGYWAGYREDQLRFLENNLKRVPKNKLIVLSQHIQMKDNTGRSYRLEDRQRIFDLLKDFENVLIMSAHTHLQDQIEYTEIDGWQGKKPLHEYNVGTTSGDWYSGKLDERGLPDASMRDGTPQGYAFLHIKGNQYTVDYKVAGRNPDYQMNIYAPKVVPHNGRTTSQVVVNFFMGSKNDAVEYKIDDGKWRRMRYLEAVDPNYTIKLIEWDFTEKLLPGRRPSNAVNSTHLWAGGIQLDLEPGEHTIYVRATDRFGKAHYGQKTYKILAP
;
A
#
# COMPACT_ATOMS: atom_id res chain seq x y z
N MET A 1 23.52 68.20 -22.87
CA MET A 1 23.75 67.03 -21.97
C MET A 1 22.80 67.02 -20.76
N ARG A 2 21.49 67.30 -20.91
CA ARG A 2 20.53 67.30 -19.78
C ARG A 2 19.24 66.51 -20.01
N LYS A 3 19.09 65.83 -21.15
CA LYS A 3 17.88 65.05 -21.48
C LYS A 3 18.02 63.53 -21.34
N ASN A 4 19.24 63.01 -21.13
CA ASN A 4 19.48 61.55 -21.12
C ASN A 4 19.65 60.95 -19.71
N ILE A 5 19.60 61.74 -18.64
CA ILE A 5 19.74 61.24 -17.25
C ILE A 5 18.37 60.88 -16.64
N LEU A 6 17.28 61.50 -17.11
CA LEU A 6 15.92 61.20 -16.62
C LEU A 6 15.34 59.88 -17.14
N LEU A 7 15.86 59.33 -18.24
CA LEU A 7 15.46 58.01 -18.75
C LEU A 7 16.16 56.84 -18.05
N LEU A 8 17.30 57.08 -17.39
CA LEU A 8 18.00 56.02 -16.63
C LEU A 8 17.37 55.79 -15.24
N PHE A 9 16.70 56.80 -14.66
CA PHE A 9 15.99 56.65 -13.38
C PHE A 9 14.58 56.05 -13.52
N ALA A 10 13.98 56.08 -14.72
CA ALA A 10 12.67 55.47 -14.98
C ALA A 10 12.74 53.95 -15.28
N LEU A 11 13.93 53.39 -15.54
CA LEU A 11 14.13 51.96 -15.79
C LEU A 11 14.56 51.16 -14.56
N LEU A 12 14.68 51.80 -13.39
CA LEU A 12 15.06 51.17 -12.12
C LEU A 12 13.87 50.88 -11.19
N ALA A 13 12.65 51.22 -11.60
CA ALA A 13 11.45 50.91 -10.83
C ALA A 13 10.69 49.77 -11.52
N SER A 14 10.78 48.57 -10.93
CA SER A 14 9.90 47.38 -11.05
C SER A 14 10.64 46.05 -11.24
N PHE A 15 11.81 45.86 -10.65
CA PHE A 15 12.18 44.51 -10.23
C PHE A 15 11.63 44.31 -8.82
N THR A 16 10.35 43.97 -8.71
CA THR A 16 9.86 43.29 -7.52
C THR A 16 10.53 41.92 -7.49
N VAL A 17 11.71 41.88 -6.88
CA VAL A 17 12.29 40.62 -6.41
C VAL A 17 11.33 40.13 -5.34
N TYR A 18 10.41 39.24 -5.71
CA TYR A 18 9.66 38.48 -4.72
C TYR A 18 10.68 37.68 -3.94
N ALA A 19 11.04 38.14 -2.74
CA ALA A 19 11.86 37.37 -1.83
C ALA A 19 11.11 36.07 -1.56
N GLN A 20 11.68 34.95 -1.99
CA GLN A 20 11.12 33.64 -1.72
C GLN A 20 11.05 33.46 -0.20
N GLN A 21 9.84 33.22 0.31
CA GLN A 21 9.64 33.06 1.74
C GLN A 21 10.38 31.78 2.18
N MET A 22 11.01 31.82 3.36
CA MET A 22 11.80 30.70 3.87
C MET A 22 11.13 30.11 5.12
N ALA A 23 10.72 28.85 5.03
CA ALA A 23 10.32 28.06 6.18
C ALA A 23 11.58 27.60 6.92
N SER A 24 11.64 27.88 8.22
CA SER A 24 12.76 27.50 9.06
C SER A 24 12.29 27.06 10.44
N GLY A 25 13.15 26.34 11.14
CA GLY A 25 12.91 25.91 12.51
C GLY A 25 13.85 24.78 12.89
N TYR A 26 13.44 23.97 13.85
CA TYR A 26 14.30 22.99 14.51
C TYR A 26 13.67 21.61 14.53
N VAL A 27 14.47 20.59 14.25
CA VAL A 27 14.20 19.22 14.69
C VAL A 27 14.93 19.01 16.01
N PHE A 28 14.23 18.52 17.03
CA PHE A 28 14.78 18.43 18.39
C PHE A 28 14.35 17.15 19.11
N GLU A 29 15.15 16.75 20.08
CA GLU A 29 14.85 15.63 20.97
C GLU A 29 13.93 16.10 22.08
N ASP A 30 12.65 15.77 21.95
CA ASP A 30 11.58 16.14 22.87
C ASP A 30 11.58 15.16 24.05
N ASN A 31 12.33 15.52 25.09
CA ASN A 31 12.60 14.62 26.22
C ASN A 31 11.40 14.49 27.15
N ASN A 32 10.57 15.54 27.23
CA ASN A 32 9.39 15.56 28.09
C ASN A 32 8.08 15.24 27.35
N LYS A 33 8.15 15.03 26.03
CA LYS A 33 7.05 14.65 25.15
C LYS A 33 5.92 15.67 25.10
N ASN A 34 6.25 16.96 25.20
CA ASN A 34 5.26 18.04 25.19
C ASN A 34 5.02 18.65 23.80
N GLY A 35 5.79 18.23 22.78
CA GLY A 35 5.72 18.70 21.39
C GLY A 35 6.27 20.11 21.17
N ARG A 36 6.86 20.74 22.17
CA ARG A 36 7.35 22.13 22.14
C ARG A 36 8.84 22.16 22.41
N LYS A 37 9.59 22.87 21.56
CA LYS A 37 11.03 22.99 21.74
C LYS A 37 11.36 23.79 23.00
N ASP A 38 11.81 23.10 24.04
CA ASP A 38 12.28 23.74 25.27
C ASP A 38 13.75 24.18 25.17
N ARG A 39 14.14 25.17 25.99
CA ARG A 39 15.50 25.75 25.98
C ARG A 39 16.60 24.72 26.20
N ARG A 40 16.31 23.66 26.97
CA ARG A 40 17.27 22.60 27.33
C ARG A 40 17.27 21.43 26.35
N GLU A 41 16.35 21.40 25.40
CA GLU A 41 16.26 20.30 24.44
C GLU A 41 17.21 20.51 23.27
N ALA A 42 18.02 19.48 23.05
CA ALA A 42 19.01 19.44 22.01
C ALA A 42 18.33 19.37 20.63
N GLY A 43 18.86 20.14 19.68
CA GLY A 43 18.54 19.91 18.29
C GLY A 43 19.19 18.63 17.78
N ILE A 44 18.56 17.97 16.81
CA ILE A 44 19.05 16.72 16.23
C ILE A 44 19.71 17.05 14.88
N PRO A 45 21.02 16.83 14.71
CA PRO A 45 21.73 17.15 13.48
C PRO A 45 21.51 16.09 12.38
N GLY A 46 21.69 16.48 11.12
CA GLY A 46 21.65 15.59 9.97
C GLY A 46 20.28 15.00 9.64
N VAL A 47 19.20 15.50 10.24
CA VAL A 47 17.84 15.03 9.97
C VAL A 47 17.34 15.67 8.68
N ALA A 48 16.85 14.85 7.75
CA ALA A 48 16.30 15.34 6.50
C ALA A 48 14.91 15.99 6.71
N VAL A 49 14.72 17.16 6.10
CA VAL A 49 13.46 17.92 6.12
C VAL A 49 13.09 18.29 4.69
N SER A 50 11.82 18.18 4.34
CA SER A 50 11.31 18.47 2.99
C SER A 50 10.15 19.45 3.01
N ASN A 51 9.97 20.17 1.91
CA ASN A 51 8.79 20.98 1.61
C ASN A 51 7.86 20.33 0.57
N GLY A 52 8.07 19.04 0.27
CA GLY A 52 7.37 18.30 -0.79
C GLY A 52 8.06 18.30 -2.15
N ILE A 53 9.20 18.99 -2.30
CA ILE A 53 10.04 18.97 -3.51
C ILE A 53 11.53 18.91 -3.15
N GLU A 54 11.99 19.84 -2.33
CA GLU A 54 13.37 19.96 -1.90
C GLU A 54 13.60 19.16 -0.62
N VAL A 55 14.86 18.73 -0.40
CA VAL A 55 15.27 18.04 0.82
C VAL A 55 16.55 18.68 1.35
N THR A 56 16.45 19.29 2.53
CA THR A 56 17.61 19.81 3.29
C THR A 56 17.92 18.90 4.47
N VAL A 57 19.03 19.16 5.17
CA VAL A 57 19.37 18.49 6.43
C VAL A 57 19.57 19.52 7.52
N THR A 58 19.20 19.16 8.74
CA THR A 58 19.46 19.99 9.91
C THR A 58 20.97 20.12 10.17
N ASN A 59 21.38 21.31 10.63
CA ASN A 59 22.76 21.56 11.06
C ASN A 59 23.05 20.99 12.47
N ASP A 60 24.24 21.25 13.00
CA ASP A 60 24.69 20.80 14.34
C ASP A 60 23.78 21.22 15.51
N LYS A 61 22.93 22.23 15.31
CA LYS A 61 21.96 22.71 16.30
C LYS A 61 20.54 22.23 16.03
N GLY A 62 20.35 21.31 15.08
CA GLY A 62 19.04 20.83 14.65
C GLY A 62 18.24 21.81 13.79
N HIS A 63 18.84 22.92 13.35
CA HIS A 63 18.14 23.95 12.58
C HIS A 63 18.12 23.62 11.08
N TYR A 64 17.00 23.86 10.41
CA TYR A 64 16.84 23.76 8.95
C TYR A 64 16.23 25.04 8.35
N SER A 65 16.41 25.21 7.05
CA SER A 65 15.73 26.26 6.26
C SER A 65 15.45 25.74 4.85
N LEU A 66 14.25 25.99 4.35
CA LEU A 66 13.75 25.59 3.03
C LEU A 66 12.90 26.72 2.43
N PRO A 67 12.84 26.84 1.10
CA PRO A 67 11.86 27.72 0.49
C PRO A 67 10.44 27.24 0.77
N ALA A 68 9.53 28.20 0.93
CA ALA A 68 8.11 28.00 1.10
C ALA A 68 7.34 28.92 0.14
N GLY A 69 6.47 28.32 -0.66
CA GLY A 69 5.39 28.97 -1.40
C GLY A 69 4.07 28.88 -0.63
N THR A 70 2.96 29.18 -1.29
CA THR A 70 1.65 29.30 -0.63
C THR A 70 0.87 27.98 -0.53
N ASP A 71 1.43 26.89 -1.05
CA ASP A 71 0.87 25.55 -0.96
C ASP A 71 2.00 24.53 -0.82
N ASN A 72 2.53 24.44 0.38
CA ASN A 72 3.55 23.45 0.72
C ASN A 72 3.22 22.76 2.03
N THR A 73 3.66 21.52 2.15
CA THR A 73 3.71 20.84 3.45
C THR A 73 5.16 20.63 3.82
N ILE A 74 5.59 21.22 4.93
CA ILE A 74 6.93 21.05 5.48
C ILE A 74 6.92 19.85 6.41
N PHE A 75 7.81 18.87 6.23
CA PHE A 75 7.82 17.67 7.05
C PHE A 75 9.21 17.08 7.26
N VAL A 76 9.36 16.34 8.35
CA VAL A 76 10.58 15.61 8.68
C VAL A 76 10.56 14.23 8.04
N ILE A 77 11.65 13.85 7.39
CA ILE A 77 11.88 12.46 7.03
C ILE A 77 12.42 11.78 8.29
N LYS A 78 11.52 11.14 9.07
CA LYS A 78 11.83 10.50 10.35
C LYS A 78 13.14 9.69 10.24
N PRO A 79 14.16 9.99 11.04
CA PRO A 79 15.39 9.19 11.08
C PRO A 79 15.18 7.89 11.87
N SER A 80 16.00 6.89 11.59
CA SER A 80 16.02 5.65 12.38
C SER A 80 16.44 5.95 13.83
N GLY A 81 15.95 5.17 14.80
CA GLY A 81 16.22 5.40 16.24
C GLY A 81 15.40 6.52 16.90
N TYR A 82 14.48 7.13 16.16
CA TYR A 82 13.59 8.18 16.66
C TYR A 82 12.14 7.89 16.34
N GLY A 83 11.26 7.99 17.33
CA GLY A 83 9.82 8.00 17.19
C GLY A 83 9.29 9.41 16.92
N ILE A 84 8.02 9.48 16.53
CA ILE A 84 7.30 10.71 16.17
C ILE A 84 6.02 10.81 17.01
N PRO A 85 5.54 12.04 17.30
CA PRO A 85 4.20 12.21 17.86
C PRO A 85 3.14 11.66 16.91
N VAL A 86 2.04 11.19 17.49
CA VAL A 86 0.82 10.81 16.80
C VAL A 86 -0.36 11.51 17.44
N ASP A 87 -1.44 11.70 16.71
CA ASP A 87 -2.70 12.21 17.29
C ASP A 87 -3.52 11.11 17.98
N GLU A 88 -4.73 11.46 18.44
CA GLU A 88 -5.67 10.57 19.08
C GLU A 88 -6.15 9.39 18.21
N HIS A 89 -5.94 9.45 16.89
CA HIS A 89 -6.24 8.40 15.92
C HIS A 89 -4.98 7.66 15.44
N PHE A 90 -3.83 7.92 16.07
CA PHE A 90 -2.52 7.38 15.71
C PHE A 90 -2.02 7.83 14.32
N ILE A 91 -2.53 8.94 13.78
CA ILE A 91 -1.96 9.57 12.59
C ILE A 91 -0.67 10.30 12.99
N PRO A 92 0.47 9.99 12.36
CA PRO A 92 1.73 10.67 12.63
C PRO A 92 1.71 12.19 12.45
N ARG A 93 2.34 12.94 13.37
CA ARG A 93 2.36 14.41 13.40
C ARG A 93 3.77 14.98 13.26
N TYR A 94 4.38 14.81 12.09
CA TYR A 94 5.74 15.28 11.79
C TYR A 94 5.78 16.27 10.61
N TYR A 95 4.69 17.00 10.42
CA TYR A 95 4.49 17.92 9.30
C TYR A 95 3.76 19.20 9.72
N TYR A 96 3.85 20.22 8.88
CA TYR A 96 3.14 21.49 8.96
C TYR A 96 2.66 21.87 7.57
N HIS A 97 1.34 22.00 7.39
CA HIS A 97 0.77 22.58 6.18
C HIS A 97 0.98 24.09 6.19
N HIS A 98 1.52 24.62 5.11
CA HIS A 98 1.55 26.05 4.83
C HIS A 98 0.66 26.32 3.62
N LYS A 99 -0.60 26.63 3.92
CA LYS A 99 -1.66 27.00 2.99
C LYS A 99 -2.35 28.24 3.56
N PRO A 100 -1.80 29.46 3.37
CA PRO A 100 -2.30 30.68 4.02
C PRO A 100 -3.80 30.91 3.80
N GLU A 101 -4.28 30.65 2.58
CA GLU A 101 -5.68 30.78 2.18
C GLU A 101 -6.50 29.48 2.34
N GLY A 102 -5.85 28.39 2.76
CA GLY A 102 -6.44 27.06 2.85
C GLY A 102 -6.76 26.44 1.49
N SER A 103 -7.40 25.28 1.52
CA SER A 103 -7.93 24.62 0.32
C SER A 103 -9.15 25.37 -0.24
N PRO A 104 -9.52 25.16 -1.52
CA PRO A 104 -10.68 25.79 -2.12
C PRO A 104 -11.97 25.62 -1.31
N GLY A 105 -12.54 26.72 -0.84
CA GLY A 105 -13.74 26.71 0.00
C GLY A 105 -15.01 26.17 -0.69
N SER A 106 -15.01 26.10 -2.02
CA SER A 106 -16.12 25.59 -2.85
C SER A 106 -16.25 24.08 -2.84
N PHE A 107 -15.22 23.33 -2.42
CA PHE A 107 -15.28 21.87 -2.38
C PHE A 107 -16.37 21.38 -1.43
N ARG A 108 -17.12 20.35 -1.85
CA ARG A 108 -18.09 19.63 -1.02
C ARG A 108 -17.39 19.03 0.19
N TYR A 109 -16.35 18.25 -0.05
CA TYR A 109 -15.49 17.72 1.00
C TYR A 109 -14.41 18.75 1.31
N LYS A 110 -14.36 19.21 2.56
CA LYS A 110 -13.44 20.28 2.96
C LYS A 110 -12.02 19.75 3.08
N GLY A 111 -11.08 20.54 2.58
CA GLY A 111 -9.65 20.32 2.77
C GLY A 111 -9.09 21.04 3.99
N VAL A 112 -7.78 21.28 3.93
CA VAL A 112 -7.00 22.01 4.93
C VAL A 112 -7.53 23.44 5.11
N PRO A 113 -7.91 23.86 6.34
CA PRO A 113 -8.35 25.23 6.59
C PRO A 113 -7.18 26.22 6.42
N PRO A 114 -7.46 27.52 6.26
CA PRO A 114 -6.44 28.57 6.22
C PRO A 114 -5.44 28.45 7.38
N THR A 115 -4.16 28.32 7.05
CA THR A 115 -3.08 28.17 8.06
C THR A 115 -2.55 29.52 8.54
N GLY A 116 -2.95 30.60 7.86
CA GLY A 116 -2.42 31.95 8.09
C GLY A 116 -1.00 32.13 7.54
N GLU A 117 -0.38 33.26 7.91
CA GLU A 117 1.00 33.57 7.55
C GLU A 117 1.98 32.50 8.05
N LEU A 118 3.11 32.36 7.35
CA LEU A 118 4.16 31.42 7.76
C LEU A 118 4.66 31.78 9.17
N PRO A 119 4.65 30.86 10.13
CA PRO A 119 5.14 31.13 11.46
C PRO A 119 6.65 31.37 11.46
N GLY A 120 7.13 32.15 12.42
CA GLY A 120 8.57 32.45 12.56
C GLY A 120 9.45 31.23 12.86
N SER A 121 8.87 30.09 13.23
CA SER A 121 9.57 28.82 13.43
C SER A 121 8.60 27.65 13.31
N ILE A 122 8.96 26.64 12.52
CA ILE A 122 8.27 25.35 12.41
C ILE A 122 9.17 24.29 13.07
N ASN A 123 8.76 23.79 14.23
CA ASN A 123 9.58 22.87 15.01
C ASN A 123 8.99 21.47 15.02
N PHE A 124 9.86 20.46 14.94
CA PHE A 124 9.48 19.06 14.92
C PHE A 124 10.11 18.31 16.09
N ALA A 125 9.25 17.81 16.96
CA ALA A 125 9.61 16.96 18.09
C ALA A 125 9.85 15.52 17.63
N LEU A 126 10.97 14.93 18.05
CA LEU A 126 11.26 13.51 17.89
C LEU A 126 11.61 12.89 19.24
N TYR A 127 11.31 11.60 19.40
CA TYR A 127 11.57 10.85 20.63
C TYR A 127 12.65 9.81 20.40
N LYS A 128 13.78 9.90 21.07
CA LYS A 128 14.80 8.85 20.97
C LYS A 128 14.29 7.55 21.58
N TYR A 129 14.50 6.44 20.90
CA TYR A 129 14.20 5.11 21.43
C TYR A 129 15.10 4.05 20.79
N ASP A 130 15.22 2.90 21.45
CA ASP A 130 15.96 1.76 20.92
C ASP A 130 15.13 1.06 19.84
N GLU A 131 15.16 1.63 18.62
CA GLU A 131 14.45 1.12 17.46
C GLU A 131 15.03 -0.24 17.01
N PRO A 132 14.21 -1.29 16.89
CA PRO A 132 14.70 -2.58 16.44
C PRO A 132 14.97 -2.58 14.93
N ASN A 133 16.06 -3.23 14.52
CA ASN A 133 16.37 -3.48 13.10
C ASN A 133 15.52 -4.61 12.49
N ASP A 134 14.90 -5.43 13.34
CA ASP A 134 14.01 -6.52 12.95
C ASP A 134 12.60 -6.21 13.44
N PHE A 135 11.69 -5.89 12.51
CA PHE A 135 10.34 -5.46 12.84
C PHE A 135 9.31 -5.93 11.82
N THR A 136 8.04 -5.65 12.11
CA THR A 136 6.91 -5.99 11.25
C THR A 136 6.01 -4.79 11.05
N THR A 137 5.51 -4.65 9.83
CA THR A 137 4.52 -3.66 9.42
C THR A 137 3.26 -4.37 8.97
N VAL A 138 2.09 -3.87 9.38
CA VAL A 138 0.80 -4.36 8.87
C VAL A 138 0.46 -3.61 7.59
N VAL A 139 0.02 -4.31 6.55
CA VAL A 139 -0.30 -3.71 5.25
C VAL A 139 -1.73 -4.07 4.83
N PHE A 140 -2.55 -3.06 4.58
CA PHE A 140 -3.91 -3.19 4.09
C PHE A 140 -3.99 -2.74 2.64
N GLY A 141 -4.54 -3.57 1.75
CA GLY A 141 -5.01 -3.12 0.43
C GLY A 141 -6.48 -2.72 0.49
N ASP A 142 -6.86 -1.67 -0.22
CA ASP A 142 -8.21 -1.15 -0.50
C ASP A 142 -9.28 -1.49 0.58
N PRO A 143 -9.28 -0.80 1.74
CA PRO A 143 -10.40 -0.88 2.67
C PRO A 143 -11.73 -0.52 2.01
N GLN A 144 -11.76 0.54 1.21
CA GLN A 144 -12.82 0.96 0.30
C GLN A 144 -14.29 0.73 0.76
N PRO A 145 -14.67 1.13 1.99
CA PRO A 145 -16.07 1.16 2.38
C PRO A 145 -16.85 2.23 1.58
N TYR A 146 -18.06 1.88 1.15
CA TYR A 146 -19.02 2.83 0.57
C TYR A 146 -20.08 3.27 1.59
N SER A 147 -20.12 2.62 2.75
CA SER A 147 -21.11 2.84 3.79
C SER A 147 -20.57 2.58 5.20
N ILE A 148 -21.31 3.01 6.22
CA ILE A 148 -21.02 2.66 7.62
C ILE A 148 -21.07 1.14 7.83
N GLN A 149 -21.97 0.44 7.13
CA GLN A 149 -22.07 -1.02 7.21
C GLN A 149 -20.79 -1.71 6.71
N ASP A 150 -20.19 -1.21 5.62
CA ASP A 150 -18.91 -1.71 5.12
C ASP A 150 -17.78 -1.44 6.11
N LEU A 151 -17.76 -0.26 6.74
CA LEU A 151 -16.83 0.04 7.84
C LEU A 151 -17.01 -0.89 9.05
N ASP A 152 -18.25 -1.29 9.35
CA ASP A 152 -18.52 -2.25 10.41
C ASP A 152 -18.04 -3.66 10.02
N TYR A 153 -18.19 -4.08 8.75
CA TYR A 153 -17.60 -5.32 8.25
C TYR A 153 -16.08 -5.30 8.32
N PHE A 154 -15.46 -4.22 7.84
CA PHE A 154 -14.02 -3.98 7.93
C PHE A 154 -13.52 -4.05 9.38
N SER A 155 -14.20 -3.34 10.28
CA SER A 155 -13.84 -3.30 11.70
C SER A 155 -13.91 -4.69 12.36
N GLN A 156 -14.95 -5.46 12.05
CA GLN A 156 -15.21 -6.75 12.66
C GLN A 156 -14.37 -7.90 12.07
N LYS A 157 -14.14 -7.90 10.76
CA LYS A 157 -13.37 -8.96 10.09
C LYS A 157 -11.88 -8.68 10.02
N ILE A 158 -11.48 -7.44 9.77
CA ILE A 158 -10.09 -7.09 9.49
C ILE A 158 -9.45 -6.49 10.74
N VAL A 159 -9.92 -5.33 11.19
CA VAL A 159 -9.29 -4.59 12.30
C VAL A 159 -9.26 -5.43 13.59
N ALA A 160 -10.34 -6.16 13.88
CA ALA A 160 -10.40 -7.05 15.04
C ALA A 160 -9.56 -8.34 14.91
N ASP A 161 -9.21 -8.76 13.68
CA ASP A 161 -8.40 -9.96 13.44
C ASP A 161 -6.89 -9.69 13.52
N VAL A 162 -6.44 -8.44 13.29
CA VAL A 162 -5.01 -8.11 13.28
C VAL A 162 -4.33 -8.52 14.59
N GLN A 163 -3.41 -9.48 14.47
CA GLN A 163 -2.58 -9.95 15.57
C GLN A 163 -1.25 -9.19 15.59
N LYS A 164 -1.11 -8.28 16.54
CA LYS A 164 0.12 -7.51 16.74
C LYS A 164 1.05 -8.23 17.71
N THR A 165 2.36 -8.06 17.51
CA THR A 165 3.40 -8.49 18.46
C THR A 165 4.18 -7.27 18.95
N GLY A 166 5.09 -7.45 19.91
CA GLY A 166 6.03 -6.39 20.31
C GLY A 166 6.97 -5.92 19.20
N LYS A 167 7.03 -6.63 18.06
CA LYS A 167 7.78 -6.24 16.86
C LYS A 167 6.93 -5.50 15.82
N THR A 168 5.62 -5.37 16.02
CA THR A 168 4.75 -4.64 15.10
C THR A 168 4.85 -3.15 15.39
N LEU A 169 5.50 -2.39 14.50
CA LEU A 169 5.85 -0.98 14.76
C LEU A 169 4.85 0.02 14.19
N PHE A 170 4.29 -0.24 13.02
CA PHE A 170 3.36 0.65 12.31
C PHE A 170 2.53 -0.12 11.28
N GLY A 171 1.60 0.56 10.62
CA GLY A 171 0.89 0.00 9.47
C GLY A 171 0.75 0.97 8.29
N ILE A 172 0.43 0.42 7.13
CA ILE A 172 0.21 1.14 5.88
C ILE A 172 -1.11 0.66 5.25
N SER A 173 -1.98 1.58 4.84
CA SER A 173 -3.08 1.30 3.90
C SER A 173 -2.71 1.78 2.50
N LEU A 174 -2.78 0.91 1.50
CA LEU A 174 -2.33 1.15 0.13
C LEU A 174 -3.43 1.76 -0.76
N GLY A 175 -4.05 2.85 -0.30
CA GLY A 175 -5.05 3.58 -1.07
C GLY A 175 -6.46 3.00 -0.98
N ASP A 176 -7.37 3.72 -1.62
CA ASP A 176 -8.81 3.52 -1.57
C ASP A 176 -9.28 3.32 -0.13
N ILE A 177 -8.94 4.30 0.70
CA ILE A 177 -9.30 4.30 2.12
C ILE A 177 -10.82 4.30 2.28
N VAL A 178 -11.54 4.91 1.33
CA VAL A 178 -13.00 4.90 1.17
C VAL A 178 -13.39 4.78 -0.31
N GLY A 179 -14.65 4.45 -0.60
CA GLY A 179 -15.18 4.34 -1.96
C GLY A 179 -15.88 5.62 -2.46
N ASP A 180 -15.19 6.74 -2.66
CA ASP A 180 -15.70 8.06 -3.11
C ASP A 180 -16.46 8.90 -2.08
N ASN A 181 -17.01 8.29 -1.03
CA ASN A 181 -17.64 9.04 0.06
C ASN A 181 -16.60 9.47 1.10
N LEU A 182 -15.97 10.63 0.89
CA LEU A 182 -14.89 11.12 1.75
C LEU A 182 -15.35 11.46 3.19
N ASP A 183 -16.66 11.60 3.44
CA ASP A 183 -17.21 11.73 4.79
C ASP A 183 -16.95 10.47 5.66
N LEU A 184 -16.58 9.35 5.04
CA LEU A 184 -16.21 8.12 5.74
C LEU A 184 -14.74 8.12 6.22
N GLN A 185 -13.86 8.98 5.70
CA GLN A 185 -12.45 9.01 6.10
C GLN A 185 -12.26 9.31 7.60
N PRO A 186 -12.99 10.26 8.23
CA PRO A 186 -12.94 10.45 9.68
C PRO A 186 -13.42 9.23 10.48
N VAL A 187 -14.44 8.53 9.98
CA VAL A 187 -14.95 7.32 10.66
C VAL A 187 -13.92 6.19 10.53
N TYR A 188 -13.32 6.02 9.35
CA TYR A 188 -12.24 5.07 9.11
C TYR A 188 -11.09 5.23 10.11
N LYS A 189 -10.51 6.44 10.23
CA LYS A 189 -9.38 6.66 11.15
C LYS A 189 -9.76 6.42 12.61
N GLU A 190 -11.00 6.71 13.01
CA GLU A 190 -11.49 6.34 14.34
C GLU A 190 -11.56 4.83 14.55
N ARG A 191 -11.97 4.04 13.54
CA ARG A 191 -11.94 2.57 13.65
C ARG A 191 -10.51 2.03 13.73
N MET A 192 -9.59 2.65 12.98
CA MET A 192 -8.17 2.26 12.95
C MET A 192 -7.45 2.49 14.27
N LYS A 193 -7.88 3.46 15.08
CA LYS A 193 -7.38 3.72 16.44
C LYS A 193 -7.28 2.46 17.31
N ARG A 194 -8.18 1.49 17.12
CA ARG A 194 -8.16 0.20 17.84
C ARG A 194 -6.82 -0.54 17.70
N LEU A 195 -6.12 -0.36 16.59
CA LEU A 195 -4.81 -0.97 16.35
C LEU A 195 -3.71 -0.32 17.20
N GLN A 196 -3.86 0.93 17.64
CA GLN A 196 -2.85 1.63 18.45
C GLN A 196 -1.44 1.55 17.85
N LEU A 197 -1.35 1.76 16.54
CA LEU A 197 -0.12 1.79 15.77
C LEU A 197 -0.08 3.09 14.99
N PRO A 198 1.09 3.76 14.89
CA PRO A 198 1.29 4.78 13.85
C PRO A 198 0.81 4.22 12.51
N TRP A 199 -0.10 4.95 11.85
CA TRP A 199 -0.71 4.47 10.61
C TRP A 199 -0.47 5.45 9.47
N TYR A 200 0.12 4.95 8.39
CA TYR A 200 0.35 5.72 7.17
C TYR A 200 -0.68 5.31 6.11
N ASN A 201 -1.13 6.27 5.31
CA ASN A 201 -2.10 6.01 4.25
C ASN A 201 -1.49 6.47 2.93
N VAL A 202 -1.60 5.62 1.92
CA VAL A 202 -1.41 5.99 0.52
C VAL A 202 -2.75 6.50 0.01
N MET A 203 -2.73 7.45 -0.92
CA MET A 203 -3.94 7.93 -1.59
C MET A 203 -4.30 7.00 -2.74
N GLY A 204 -5.56 6.58 -2.83
CA GLY A 204 -6.09 5.85 -3.99
C GLY A 204 -7.02 6.68 -4.86
N ASN A 205 -7.48 6.10 -5.97
CA ASN A 205 -8.32 6.82 -6.91
C ASN A 205 -9.74 7.08 -6.37
N HIS A 206 -10.18 6.39 -5.32
CA HIS A 206 -11.46 6.68 -4.65
C HIS A 206 -11.33 7.65 -3.46
N ASP A 207 -10.11 8.07 -3.14
CA ASP A 207 -9.84 9.06 -2.08
C ASP A 207 -9.78 10.51 -2.61
N MET A 208 -9.90 10.68 -3.93
CA MET A 208 -9.77 11.96 -4.61
C MET A 208 -10.94 12.90 -4.30
N ASN A 209 -10.64 14.18 -4.16
CA ASN A 209 -11.66 15.22 -4.17
C ASN A 209 -12.04 15.55 -5.61
N TYR A 210 -13.19 15.04 -6.06
CA TYR A 210 -13.64 15.22 -7.45
C TYR A 210 -13.99 16.67 -7.84
N ASP A 211 -14.13 17.59 -6.88
CA ASP A 211 -14.33 19.01 -7.17
C ASP A 211 -13.03 19.71 -7.61
N ALA A 212 -11.87 19.04 -7.48
CA ALA A 212 -10.59 19.58 -7.89
C ALA A 212 -10.50 19.80 -9.41
N THR A 213 -10.01 20.98 -9.79
CA THR A 213 -9.78 21.37 -11.19
C THR A 213 -8.36 21.09 -11.67
N SER A 214 -7.48 20.65 -10.77
CA SER A 214 -6.10 20.28 -11.02
C SER A 214 -5.64 19.24 -10.01
N ASP A 215 -4.60 18.49 -10.38
CA ASP A 215 -4.11 17.36 -9.58
C ASP A 215 -3.50 17.76 -8.24
N ILE A 216 -2.87 18.93 -8.16
CA ILE A 216 -2.32 19.44 -6.90
C ILE A 216 -3.41 19.72 -5.84
N LEU A 217 -4.69 19.82 -6.26
CA LEU A 217 -5.83 20.07 -5.37
C LEU A 217 -6.67 18.79 -5.11
N SER A 218 -6.34 17.67 -5.75
CA SER A 218 -7.15 16.44 -5.66
C SER A 218 -7.03 15.78 -4.28
N ASP A 219 -5.95 16.03 -3.55
CA ASP A 219 -5.61 15.43 -2.26
C ASP A 219 -6.00 16.28 -1.04
N GLU A 220 -6.67 17.42 -1.22
CA GLU A 220 -6.92 18.40 -0.14
C GLU A 220 -7.68 17.80 1.07
N THR A 221 -8.72 17.01 0.80
CA THR A 221 -9.48 16.30 1.85
C THR A 221 -8.64 15.19 2.49
N PHE A 222 -7.81 14.52 1.70
CA PHE A 222 -6.90 13.48 2.19
C PHE A 222 -5.86 14.08 3.14
N GLN A 223 -5.24 15.20 2.76
CA GLN A 223 -4.28 15.93 3.59
C GLN A 223 -4.90 16.38 4.92
N GLN A 224 -6.12 16.92 4.86
CA GLN A 224 -6.88 17.30 6.05
C GLN A 224 -7.08 16.13 7.02
N ASN A 225 -7.30 14.91 6.51
CA ASN A 225 -7.61 13.74 7.33
C ASN A 225 -6.40 12.92 7.78
N PHE A 226 -5.36 12.83 6.94
CA PHE A 226 -4.23 11.91 7.11
C PHE A 226 -2.86 12.60 7.04
N GLY A 227 -2.81 13.88 6.71
CA GLY A 227 -1.58 14.68 6.65
C GLY A 227 -0.96 14.73 5.27
N LEU A 228 -0.07 13.79 4.96
CA LEU A 228 0.75 13.83 3.75
C LEU A 228 0.33 12.75 2.75
N ALA A 229 0.10 13.11 1.49
CA ALA A 229 -0.07 12.16 0.39
C ALA A 229 1.27 11.68 -0.20
N ASN A 230 2.34 12.46 -0.01
CA ASN A 230 3.68 12.19 -0.53
C ASN A 230 4.71 12.41 0.58
N LEU A 231 5.42 11.35 1.00
CA LEU A 231 6.29 11.41 2.18
C LEU A 231 7.34 10.30 2.19
N ALA A 232 8.31 10.42 3.09
CA ALA A 232 9.29 9.37 3.36
C ALA A 232 9.67 9.31 4.84
N PHE A 233 10.11 8.13 5.29
CA PHE A 233 10.55 7.89 6.66
C PHE A 233 11.46 6.67 6.76
N ASN A 234 12.24 6.57 7.84
CA ASN A 234 13.12 5.44 8.09
C ASN A 234 12.67 4.63 9.32
N TYR A 235 12.85 3.31 9.25
CA TYR A 235 12.83 2.40 10.40
C TYR A 235 13.98 1.40 10.22
N GLY A 236 14.90 1.33 11.18
CA GLY A 236 16.11 0.50 11.04
C GLY A 236 16.87 0.83 9.74
N ASP A 237 17.22 -0.22 8.99
CA ASP A 237 17.91 -0.12 7.69
C ASP A 237 16.97 -0.05 6.48
N ALA A 238 15.67 0.20 6.71
CA ALA A 238 14.67 0.41 5.66
C ALA A 238 14.30 1.89 5.52
N HIS A 239 14.17 2.33 4.28
CA HIS A 239 13.68 3.64 3.87
C HIS A 239 12.34 3.47 3.14
N PHE A 240 11.28 3.97 3.74
CA PHE A 240 9.94 3.91 3.20
C PHE A 240 9.61 5.20 2.48
N VAL A 241 8.97 5.07 1.33
CA VAL A 241 8.46 6.17 0.52
C VAL A 241 6.99 5.88 0.24
N ILE A 242 6.11 6.86 0.46
CA ILE A 242 4.72 6.82 0.02
C ILE A 242 4.56 7.92 -1.03
N LEU A 243 4.05 7.54 -2.20
CA LEU A 243 3.70 8.48 -3.27
C LEU A 243 2.26 8.23 -3.73
N ASP A 244 1.52 9.32 -3.86
CA ASP A 244 0.26 9.35 -4.60
C ASP A 244 0.57 9.23 -6.09
N ASN A 245 0.07 8.16 -6.72
CA ASN A 245 0.29 7.89 -8.13
C ASN A 245 -0.98 8.03 -8.99
N ILE A 246 -1.90 8.90 -8.58
CA ILE A 246 -3.15 9.16 -9.27
C ILE A 246 -3.14 10.57 -9.85
N LEU A 247 -3.13 10.70 -11.19
CA LEU A 247 -3.26 11.99 -11.85
C LEU A 247 -4.74 12.29 -12.14
N TYR A 248 -5.34 13.19 -11.38
CA TYR A 248 -6.71 13.63 -11.54
C TYR A 248 -6.87 15.15 -11.53
N PRO A 249 -7.61 15.73 -12.50
CA PRO A 249 -8.19 15.07 -13.66
C PRO A 249 -7.11 14.54 -14.63
N ASP A 250 -7.44 13.49 -15.39
CA ASP A 250 -6.53 12.91 -16.40
C ASP A 250 -5.96 14.03 -17.30
N PRO A 251 -4.64 14.26 -17.33
CA PRO A 251 -4.04 15.39 -18.03
C PRO A 251 -4.20 15.31 -19.57
N ARG A 252 -4.60 14.15 -20.11
CA ARG A 252 -4.80 13.93 -21.55
C ARG A 252 -6.17 14.41 -22.03
N GLY A 253 -7.16 14.48 -21.14
CA GLY A 253 -8.57 14.71 -21.54
C GLY A 253 -9.47 15.36 -20.48
N GLY A 254 -8.96 15.64 -19.28
CA GLY A 254 -9.68 16.29 -18.18
C GLY A 254 -10.80 15.46 -17.57
N LYS A 255 -10.87 14.15 -17.82
CA LYS A 255 -11.90 13.24 -17.32
C LYS A 255 -11.29 11.97 -16.75
N GLY A 256 -11.78 11.54 -15.59
CA GLY A 256 -11.22 10.38 -14.90
C GLY A 256 -9.80 10.66 -14.43
N TYR A 257 -9.03 9.61 -14.20
CA TYR A 257 -7.64 9.68 -13.74
C TYR A 257 -6.72 8.87 -14.67
N TRP A 258 -5.42 9.11 -14.53
CA TRP A 258 -4.39 8.29 -15.15
C TRP A 258 -3.31 7.96 -14.11
N ALA A 259 -2.88 6.70 -14.02
CA ALA A 259 -1.83 6.36 -13.06
C ALA A 259 -0.49 6.94 -13.51
N GLY A 260 0.22 7.58 -12.59
CA GLY A 260 1.45 8.31 -12.83
C GLY A 260 1.70 9.33 -11.73
N TYR A 261 2.71 10.17 -11.88
CA TYR A 261 3.10 11.15 -10.87
C TYR A 261 3.18 12.54 -11.48
N ARG A 262 3.05 13.55 -10.63
CA ARG A 262 3.43 14.92 -10.97
C ARG A 262 4.95 15.10 -10.90
N GLU A 263 5.41 16.18 -11.52
CA GLU A 263 6.85 16.52 -11.55
C GLU A 263 7.41 16.85 -10.15
N ASP A 264 6.63 17.50 -9.29
CA ASP A 264 7.01 17.81 -7.90
C ASP A 264 7.27 16.54 -7.09
N GLN A 265 6.41 15.53 -7.21
CA GLN A 265 6.55 14.23 -6.55
C GLN A 265 7.83 13.49 -7.00
N LEU A 266 8.10 13.47 -8.32
CA LEU A 266 9.29 12.83 -8.87
C LEU A 266 10.58 13.57 -8.46
N ARG A 267 10.55 14.91 -8.41
CA ARG A 267 11.67 15.71 -7.91
C ARG A 267 11.90 15.51 -6.41
N PHE A 268 10.83 15.40 -5.61
CA PHE A 268 10.94 15.02 -4.21
C PHE A 268 11.62 13.66 -4.06
N LEU A 269 11.18 12.65 -4.79
CA LEU A 269 11.78 11.32 -4.74
C LEU A 269 13.27 11.37 -5.09
N GLU A 270 13.63 12.07 -6.18
CA GLU A 270 15.02 12.24 -6.58
C GLU A 270 15.87 12.92 -5.49
N ASN A 271 15.39 14.03 -4.92
CA ASN A 271 16.10 14.78 -3.88
C ASN A 271 16.21 14.01 -2.57
N ASN A 272 15.19 13.22 -2.23
CA ASN A 272 15.19 12.34 -1.09
C ASN A 272 16.23 11.22 -1.27
N LEU A 273 16.16 10.46 -2.37
CA LEU A 273 17.02 9.30 -2.60
C LEU A 273 18.51 9.67 -2.74
N LYS A 274 18.85 10.91 -3.13
CA LYS A 274 20.24 11.43 -3.08
C LYS A 274 20.87 11.36 -1.69
N ARG A 275 20.05 11.31 -0.63
CA ARG A 275 20.49 11.28 0.77
C ARG A 275 20.40 9.88 1.39
N VAL A 276 19.91 8.89 0.65
CA VAL A 276 19.70 7.53 1.15
C VAL A 276 20.88 6.63 0.75
N PRO A 277 21.55 5.97 1.72
CA PRO A 277 22.60 5.00 1.40
C PRO A 277 22.08 3.86 0.52
N LYS A 278 22.83 3.49 -0.52
CA LYS A 278 22.43 2.48 -1.53
C LYS A 278 22.29 1.05 -0.99
N ASN A 279 22.79 0.80 0.22
CA ASN A 279 22.65 -0.47 0.93
C ASN A 279 21.37 -0.58 1.77
N LYS A 280 20.56 0.48 1.89
CA LYS A 280 19.25 0.41 2.55
C LYS A 280 18.25 -0.38 1.71
N LEU A 281 17.27 -0.98 2.38
CA LEU A 281 16.04 -1.41 1.71
C LEU A 281 15.20 -0.19 1.34
N ILE A 282 14.77 -0.09 0.09
CA ILE A 282 13.73 0.86 -0.32
C ILE A 282 12.39 0.14 -0.37
N VAL A 283 11.40 0.69 0.32
CA VAL A 283 10.00 0.26 0.21
C VAL A 283 9.19 1.42 -0.36
N LEU A 284 8.79 1.33 -1.62
CA LEU A 284 7.93 2.31 -2.28
C LEU A 284 6.48 1.82 -2.22
N SER A 285 5.62 2.57 -1.56
CA SER A 285 4.18 2.30 -1.45
C SER A 285 3.40 3.28 -2.34
N GLN A 286 2.55 2.73 -3.19
CA GLN A 286 1.66 3.45 -4.09
C GLN A 286 0.32 2.72 -4.19
N HIS A 287 -0.66 3.26 -4.93
CA HIS A 287 -1.96 2.60 -5.05
C HIS A 287 -2.04 1.72 -6.31
N ILE A 288 -1.79 2.29 -7.50
CA ILE A 288 -1.92 1.56 -8.78
C ILE A 288 -0.58 0.91 -9.16
N GLN A 289 -0.60 -0.39 -9.50
CA GLN A 289 0.57 -1.14 -9.96
C GLN A 289 1.14 -0.65 -11.32
N MET A 290 2.43 -0.91 -11.60
CA MET A 290 3.11 -0.42 -12.82
C MET A 290 3.15 -1.41 -14.02
N LYS A 291 2.41 -2.52 -13.95
CA LYS A 291 2.41 -3.69 -14.88
C LYS A 291 1.87 -3.35 -16.27
N ASP A 292 1.06 -2.29 -16.41
CA ASP A 292 0.53 -1.91 -17.73
C ASP A 292 1.68 -1.50 -18.67
N ASN A 293 1.99 -2.35 -19.65
CA ASN A 293 2.99 -2.09 -20.69
C ASN A 293 2.43 -1.34 -21.91
N THR A 294 1.13 -1.04 -21.94
CA THR A 294 0.49 -0.38 -23.09
C THR A 294 0.48 1.15 -22.99
N GLY A 295 0.74 1.70 -21.80
CA GLY A 295 0.67 3.13 -21.52
C GLY A 295 -0.75 3.69 -21.40
N ARG A 296 -1.79 2.83 -21.43
CA ARG A 296 -3.19 3.25 -21.41
C ARG A 296 -3.63 3.65 -20.01
N SER A 297 -3.31 2.80 -19.03
CA SER A 297 -3.70 2.91 -17.63
C SER A 297 -2.60 3.49 -16.76
N TYR A 298 -1.34 3.39 -17.18
CA TYR A 298 -0.18 3.91 -16.46
C TYR A 298 0.76 4.72 -17.37
N ARG A 299 1.32 5.83 -16.89
CA ARG A 299 2.28 6.66 -17.64
C ARG A 299 3.67 6.01 -17.68
N LEU A 300 4.06 5.48 -18.84
CA LEU A 300 5.29 4.69 -18.98
C LEU A 300 6.57 5.50 -18.71
N GLU A 301 6.56 6.79 -19.04
CA GLU A 301 7.68 7.70 -18.80
C GLU A 301 7.97 7.84 -17.30
N ASP A 302 6.92 7.82 -16.48
CA ASP A 302 7.04 7.90 -15.03
C ASP A 302 7.57 6.61 -14.43
N ARG A 303 7.03 5.47 -14.88
CA ARG A 303 7.53 4.16 -14.49
C ARG A 303 9.03 4.07 -14.76
N GLN A 304 9.46 4.51 -15.96
CA GLN A 304 10.87 4.50 -16.31
C GLN A 304 11.70 5.41 -15.39
N ARG A 305 11.21 6.61 -15.06
CA ARG A 305 11.92 7.50 -14.13
C ARG A 305 12.01 6.91 -12.72
N ILE A 306 10.97 6.25 -12.21
CA ILE A 306 11.04 5.52 -10.94
C ILE A 306 12.11 4.42 -11.02
N PHE A 307 12.11 3.61 -12.08
CA PHE A 307 13.11 2.56 -12.28
C PHE A 307 14.54 3.12 -12.29
N ASP A 308 14.77 4.22 -12.99
CA ASP A 308 16.07 4.88 -13.05
C ASP A 308 16.53 5.44 -11.70
N LEU A 309 15.60 5.93 -10.86
CA LEU A 309 15.90 6.40 -9.52
C LEU A 309 16.21 5.25 -8.53
N LEU A 310 15.65 4.06 -8.77
CA LEU A 310 15.74 2.92 -7.87
C LEU A 310 16.81 1.87 -8.25
N LYS A 311 17.27 1.82 -9.50
CA LYS A 311 18.14 0.74 -10.02
C LYS A 311 19.45 0.51 -9.27
N ASP A 312 19.99 1.55 -8.63
CA ASP A 312 21.25 1.47 -7.88
C ASP A 312 21.09 0.90 -6.46
N PHE A 313 19.85 0.77 -5.96
CA PHE A 313 19.57 0.18 -4.65
C PHE A 313 19.53 -1.34 -4.76
N GLU A 314 20.19 -2.03 -3.83
CA GLU A 314 20.31 -3.49 -3.88
C GLU A 314 19.00 -4.21 -3.52
N ASN A 315 18.22 -3.63 -2.61
CA ASN A 315 16.96 -4.19 -2.14
C ASN A 315 15.86 -3.16 -2.30
N VAL A 316 14.90 -3.48 -3.17
CA VAL A 316 13.74 -2.65 -3.46
C VAL A 316 12.49 -3.53 -3.42
N LEU A 317 11.45 -3.03 -2.77
CA LEU A 317 10.10 -3.56 -2.81
C LEU A 317 9.18 -2.42 -3.23
N ILE A 318 8.32 -2.66 -4.22
CA ILE A 318 7.16 -1.81 -4.50
C ILE A 318 5.92 -2.50 -3.93
N MET A 319 5.03 -1.75 -3.28
CA MET A 319 3.74 -2.24 -2.81
C MET A 319 2.62 -1.43 -3.45
N SER A 320 1.62 -2.12 -3.98
CA SER A 320 0.43 -1.57 -4.61
C SER A 320 -0.83 -2.31 -4.18
N ALA A 321 -2.01 -1.83 -4.57
CA ALA A 321 -3.28 -2.54 -4.38
C ALA A 321 -4.20 -2.30 -5.59
N HIS A 322 -5.33 -1.59 -5.47
CA HIS A 322 -6.21 -1.15 -6.58
C HIS A 322 -6.99 -2.24 -7.35
N THR A 323 -6.39 -3.41 -7.62
CA THR A 323 -6.94 -4.37 -8.57
C THR A 323 -8.05 -5.25 -7.98
N HIS A 324 -8.18 -5.28 -6.64
CA HIS A 324 -8.97 -6.28 -5.91
C HIS A 324 -8.59 -7.73 -6.26
N LEU A 325 -7.31 -7.93 -6.57
CA LEU A 325 -6.66 -9.21 -6.81
C LEU A 325 -5.33 -9.23 -6.08
N GLN A 326 -4.80 -10.43 -5.85
CA GLN A 326 -3.44 -10.61 -5.37
C GLN A 326 -2.51 -10.98 -6.51
N ASP A 327 -1.35 -10.31 -6.61
CA ASP A 327 -0.38 -10.60 -7.67
C ASP A 327 1.07 -10.35 -7.22
N GLN A 328 1.98 -11.16 -7.75
CA GLN A 328 3.43 -11.04 -7.56
C GLN A 328 4.03 -10.57 -8.89
N ILE A 329 4.29 -9.27 -9.01
CA ILE A 329 4.74 -8.64 -10.25
C ILE A 329 6.26 -8.54 -10.24
N GLU A 330 6.89 -8.98 -11.33
CA GLU A 330 8.35 -8.89 -11.51
C GLU A 330 8.67 -8.05 -12.75
N TYR A 331 9.51 -7.03 -12.56
CA TYR A 331 10.04 -6.22 -13.65
C TYR A 331 11.47 -6.61 -13.98
N THR A 332 11.75 -6.72 -15.28
CA THR A 332 13.05 -7.10 -15.84
C THR A 332 13.51 -6.07 -16.87
N GLU A 333 14.64 -6.35 -17.54
CA GLU A 333 15.15 -5.50 -18.63
C GLU A 333 14.11 -5.26 -19.74
N ILE A 334 13.22 -6.24 -19.99
CA ILE A 334 12.15 -6.14 -20.99
C ILE A 334 11.14 -5.03 -20.62
N ASP A 335 10.95 -4.79 -19.33
CA ASP A 335 10.01 -3.78 -18.81
C ASP A 335 10.66 -2.40 -18.63
N GLY A 336 11.97 -2.30 -18.87
CA GLY A 336 12.78 -1.08 -18.67
C GLY A 336 13.58 -1.06 -17.36
N TRP A 337 13.53 -2.12 -16.56
CA TRP A 337 14.26 -2.21 -15.29
C TRP A 337 15.72 -2.61 -15.50
N GLN A 338 16.65 -1.82 -14.97
CA GLN A 338 18.11 -1.99 -15.13
C GLN A 338 18.84 -2.28 -13.80
N GLY A 339 18.12 -2.77 -12.79
CA GLY A 339 18.73 -3.11 -11.49
C GLY A 339 19.43 -4.47 -11.50
N LYS A 340 20.15 -4.77 -10.40
CA LYS A 340 20.98 -5.98 -10.26
C LYS A 340 20.21 -7.31 -10.26
N LYS A 341 18.93 -7.28 -9.91
CA LYS A 341 18.01 -8.42 -9.84
C LYS A 341 16.61 -7.97 -10.25
N PRO A 342 15.70 -8.87 -10.67
CA PRO A 342 14.32 -8.49 -10.98
C PRO A 342 13.70 -7.66 -9.85
N LEU A 343 13.00 -6.59 -10.21
CA LEU A 343 12.31 -5.73 -9.26
C LEU A 343 10.97 -6.33 -8.91
N HIS A 344 10.70 -6.46 -7.62
CA HIS A 344 9.46 -7.01 -7.10
C HIS A 344 8.47 -5.89 -6.76
N GLU A 345 7.29 -5.93 -7.38
CA GLU A 345 6.09 -5.23 -6.92
C GLU A 345 5.08 -6.25 -6.41
N TYR A 346 4.63 -6.08 -5.16
CA TYR A 346 3.57 -6.88 -4.56
C TYR A 346 2.25 -6.11 -4.66
N ASN A 347 1.32 -6.62 -5.48
CA ASN A 347 -0.05 -6.15 -5.52
C ASN A 347 -0.85 -6.83 -4.41
N VAL A 348 -1.02 -6.12 -3.31
CA VAL A 348 -1.57 -6.65 -2.06
C VAL A 348 -3.06 -6.96 -2.23
N GLY A 349 -3.47 -8.16 -1.82
CA GLY A 349 -4.88 -8.53 -1.76
C GLY A 349 -5.66 -7.60 -0.82
N THR A 350 -6.91 -7.34 -1.15
CA THR A 350 -7.67 -6.25 -0.51
C THR A 350 -8.39 -6.71 0.76
N THR A 351 -8.51 -5.78 1.71
CA THR A 351 -9.23 -5.96 2.98
C THR A 351 -10.75 -5.93 2.79
N SER A 352 -11.22 -5.26 1.74
CA SER A 352 -12.61 -5.31 1.28
C SER A 352 -12.93 -6.54 0.42
N GLY A 353 -11.92 -7.28 -0.07
CA GLY A 353 -12.12 -8.36 -1.02
C GLY A 353 -12.80 -7.88 -2.30
N ASP A 354 -13.80 -8.60 -2.79
CA ASP A 354 -14.69 -8.13 -3.88
C ASP A 354 -15.77 -7.15 -3.35
N TRP A 355 -15.33 -6.03 -2.75
CA TRP A 355 -16.16 -4.93 -2.22
C TRP A 355 -17.20 -5.37 -1.17
N TYR A 356 -16.84 -6.23 -0.23
CA TYR A 356 -17.78 -6.77 0.78
C TYR A 356 -18.93 -7.59 0.18
N SER A 357 -18.76 -8.14 -1.03
CA SER A 357 -19.73 -9.05 -1.65
C SER A 357 -19.67 -10.46 -1.06
N GLY A 358 -20.60 -11.31 -1.49
CA GLY A 358 -20.68 -12.71 -1.11
C GLY A 358 -21.69 -12.97 -0.01
N LYS A 359 -21.80 -14.25 0.31
CA LYS A 359 -22.76 -14.76 1.28
C LYS A 359 -22.35 -14.31 2.68
N LEU A 360 -23.31 -13.88 3.47
CA LEU A 360 -23.06 -13.54 4.87
C LEU A 360 -22.83 -14.81 5.70
N ASP A 361 -21.85 -14.78 6.59
CA ASP A 361 -21.65 -15.81 7.61
C ASP A 361 -22.70 -15.71 8.73
N GLU A 362 -22.64 -16.60 9.72
CA GLU A 362 -23.57 -16.63 10.87
C GLU A 362 -23.54 -15.35 11.71
N ARG A 363 -22.50 -14.51 11.57
CA ARG A 363 -22.37 -13.21 12.24
C ARG A 363 -22.79 -12.05 11.34
N GLY A 364 -23.33 -12.34 10.16
CA GLY A 364 -23.73 -11.33 9.18
C GLY A 364 -22.56 -10.73 8.40
N LEU A 365 -21.39 -11.38 8.36
CA LEU A 365 -20.19 -10.84 7.73
C LEU A 365 -20.01 -11.44 6.32
N PRO A 366 -19.80 -10.64 5.27
CA PRO A 366 -19.75 -11.13 3.89
C PRO A 366 -18.51 -11.96 3.61
N ASP A 367 -18.61 -13.02 2.79
CA ASP A 367 -17.45 -13.85 2.38
C ASP A 367 -16.30 -13.04 1.80
N ALA A 368 -16.60 -12.11 0.88
CA ALA A 368 -15.71 -11.18 0.19
C ALA A 368 -14.42 -11.83 -0.33
N SER A 369 -14.52 -13.01 -0.95
CA SER A 369 -13.39 -13.51 -1.74
C SER A 369 -13.16 -12.63 -2.96
N MET A 370 -11.90 -12.32 -3.25
CA MET A 370 -11.48 -11.66 -4.47
C MET A 370 -11.75 -12.54 -5.70
N ARG A 371 -11.79 -11.91 -6.87
CA ARG A 371 -12.23 -12.54 -8.14
C ARG A 371 -11.25 -13.57 -8.70
N ASP A 372 -10.02 -13.58 -8.18
CA ASP A 372 -8.98 -14.58 -8.41
C ASP A 372 -9.09 -15.81 -7.46
N GLY A 373 -10.07 -15.81 -6.55
CA GLY A 373 -10.28 -16.87 -5.56
C GLY A 373 -9.50 -16.70 -4.25
N THR A 374 -8.74 -15.61 -4.09
CA THR A 374 -8.07 -15.27 -2.84
C THR A 374 -9.11 -14.78 -1.81
N PRO A 375 -9.21 -15.36 -0.61
CA PRO A 375 -10.09 -14.84 0.44
C PRO A 375 -9.62 -13.48 0.96
N GLN A 376 -10.54 -12.59 1.38
CA GLN A 376 -10.18 -11.31 2.00
C GLN A 376 -9.24 -11.45 3.21
N GLY A 377 -8.35 -10.48 3.37
CA GLY A 377 -7.26 -10.54 4.33
C GLY A 377 -6.37 -9.29 4.29
N TYR A 378 -5.19 -9.41 4.88
CA TYR A 378 -4.18 -8.35 4.95
C TYR A 378 -2.79 -8.96 4.96
N ALA A 379 -1.75 -8.17 4.72
CA ALA A 379 -0.37 -8.64 4.69
C ALA A 379 0.43 -8.18 5.91
N PHE A 380 1.47 -8.94 6.24
CA PHE A 380 2.55 -8.54 7.13
C PHE A 380 3.84 -8.41 6.32
N LEU A 381 4.44 -7.23 6.35
CA LEU A 381 5.79 -7.00 5.84
C LEU A 381 6.78 -7.17 7.00
N HIS A 382 7.63 -8.18 6.92
CA HIS A 382 8.67 -8.44 7.90
C HIS A 382 10.00 -7.87 7.39
N ILE A 383 10.63 -7.01 8.18
CA ILE A 383 11.93 -6.43 7.89
C ILE A 383 12.97 -7.07 8.80
N LYS A 384 14.11 -7.45 8.22
CA LYS A 384 15.28 -7.94 8.93
C LYS A 384 16.52 -7.23 8.38
N GLY A 385 17.00 -6.20 9.07
CA GLY A 385 18.02 -5.30 8.53
C GLY A 385 17.53 -4.64 7.24
N ASN A 386 18.21 -4.90 6.11
CA ASN A 386 17.85 -4.39 4.79
C ASN A 386 17.15 -5.43 3.88
N GLN A 387 16.66 -6.53 4.45
CA GLN A 387 15.94 -7.58 3.74
C GLN A 387 14.47 -7.60 4.18
N TYR A 388 13.62 -8.20 3.36
CA TYR A 388 12.20 -8.35 3.66
C TYR A 388 11.64 -9.72 3.28
N THR A 389 10.56 -10.10 3.97
CA THR A 389 9.62 -11.13 3.54
C THR A 389 8.19 -10.61 3.72
N VAL A 390 7.24 -11.19 2.98
CA VAL A 390 5.83 -10.80 3.09
C VAL A 390 4.96 -12.03 3.29
N ASP A 391 4.07 -11.98 4.27
CA ASP A 391 3.09 -13.02 4.56
C ASP A 391 1.67 -12.48 4.38
N TYR A 392 0.81 -13.19 3.66
CA TYR A 392 -0.61 -12.87 3.57
C TYR A 392 -1.39 -13.60 4.66
N LYS A 393 -2.29 -12.90 5.33
CA LYS A 393 -3.14 -13.43 6.39
C LYS A 393 -4.60 -13.32 5.99
N VAL A 394 -5.22 -14.48 5.73
CA VAL A 394 -6.67 -14.55 5.54
C VAL A 394 -7.37 -14.22 6.86
N ALA A 395 -8.29 -13.27 6.82
CA ALA A 395 -9.01 -12.80 8.00
C ALA A 395 -9.89 -13.90 8.60
N GLY A 396 -9.87 -14.08 9.93
CA GLY A 396 -10.65 -15.09 10.63
C GLY A 396 -10.16 -16.54 10.45
N ARG A 397 -9.03 -16.75 9.77
CA ARG A 397 -8.37 -18.06 9.62
C ARG A 397 -7.06 -18.12 10.39
N ASN A 398 -6.55 -19.33 10.59
CA ASN A 398 -5.19 -19.53 11.13
C ASN A 398 -4.15 -18.94 10.14
N PRO A 399 -3.06 -18.31 10.60
CA PRO A 399 -1.97 -17.85 9.73
C PRO A 399 -1.41 -18.90 8.76
N ASP A 400 -1.49 -20.20 9.09
CA ASP A 400 -1.01 -21.28 8.21
C ASP A 400 -1.96 -21.57 7.03
N TYR A 401 -3.14 -20.93 6.98
CA TYR A 401 -4.08 -21.06 5.88
C TYR A 401 -3.65 -20.22 4.68
N GLN A 402 -2.84 -20.84 3.82
CA GLN A 402 -2.16 -20.16 2.71
C GLN A 402 -2.64 -20.60 1.32
N MET A 403 -3.56 -21.57 1.25
CA MET A 403 -4.05 -22.08 -0.03
C MET A 403 -5.46 -22.66 0.05
N ASN A 404 -6.17 -22.59 -1.07
CA ASN A 404 -7.36 -23.40 -1.33
C ASN A 404 -6.98 -24.60 -2.18
N ILE A 405 -7.47 -25.79 -1.81
CA ILE A 405 -7.30 -27.01 -2.61
C ILE A 405 -8.66 -27.43 -3.16
N TYR A 406 -8.79 -27.50 -4.47
CA TYR A 406 -9.90 -28.12 -5.16
C TYR A 406 -9.53 -29.54 -5.60
N ALA A 407 -10.45 -30.47 -5.37
CA ALA A 407 -10.42 -31.84 -5.86
C ALA A 407 -11.86 -32.37 -5.86
N PRO A 408 -12.21 -33.32 -6.75
CA PRO A 408 -13.50 -34.00 -6.68
C PRO A 408 -13.62 -34.74 -5.35
N LYS A 409 -14.81 -34.72 -4.72
CA LYS A 409 -15.03 -35.40 -3.44
C LYS A 409 -15.04 -36.93 -3.57
N VAL A 410 -15.44 -37.43 -4.74
CA VAL A 410 -15.60 -38.85 -5.04
C VAL A 410 -15.11 -39.13 -6.45
N VAL A 411 -14.39 -40.23 -6.63
CA VAL A 411 -13.97 -40.76 -7.93
C VAL A 411 -14.12 -42.29 -7.97
N PRO A 412 -14.32 -42.90 -9.16
CA PRO A 412 -14.41 -44.36 -9.29
C PRO A 412 -13.03 -45.03 -9.21
N HIS A 413 -12.95 -46.17 -8.52
CA HIS A 413 -11.77 -47.04 -8.52
C HIS A 413 -11.46 -47.56 -9.92
N ASN A 414 -10.21 -47.38 -10.39
CA ASN A 414 -9.74 -47.74 -11.72
C ASN A 414 -10.60 -47.19 -12.88
N GLY A 415 -11.32 -46.09 -12.67
CA GLY A 415 -12.15 -45.47 -13.69
C GLY A 415 -11.41 -44.46 -14.57
N ARG A 416 -12.16 -43.56 -15.21
CA ARG A 416 -11.63 -42.45 -16.00
C ARG A 416 -12.12 -41.13 -15.44
N THR A 417 -11.25 -40.13 -15.36
CA THR A 417 -11.63 -38.76 -15.02
C THR A 417 -10.74 -37.76 -15.76
N THR A 418 -11.31 -36.62 -16.12
CA THR A 418 -10.57 -35.43 -16.56
C THR A 418 -10.41 -34.41 -15.44
N SER A 419 -10.96 -34.69 -14.25
CA SER A 419 -10.84 -33.84 -13.08
C SER A 419 -9.39 -33.80 -12.55
N GLN A 420 -9.04 -32.71 -11.91
CA GLN A 420 -7.69 -32.44 -11.42
C GLN A 420 -7.73 -31.99 -9.97
N VAL A 421 -6.60 -32.16 -9.29
CA VAL A 421 -6.30 -31.40 -8.07
C VAL A 421 -5.84 -30.03 -8.51
N VAL A 422 -6.53 -28.97 -8.08
CA VAL A 422 -6.15 -27.58 -8.36
C VAL A 422 -5.85 -26.89 -7.03
N VAL A 423 -4.72 -26.20 -6.95
CA VAL A 423 -4.28 -25.47 -5.76
C VAL A 423 -4.21 -24.00 -6.11
N ASN A 424 -4.95 -23.18 -5.38
CA ASN A 424 -4.78 -21.73 -5.35
C ASN A 424 -3.88 -21.41 -4.16
N PHE A 425 -2.61 -21.10 -4.41
CA PHE A 425 -1.63 -20.73 -3.37
C PHE A 425 -1.54 -19.21 -3.33
N PHE A 426 -2.11 -18.57 -2.29
CA PHE A 426 -2.46 -17.16 -2.34
C PHE A 426 -1.29 -16.23 -2.65
N MET A 427 -0.13 -16.46 -2.02
CA MET A 427 1.10 -15.68 -2.24
C MET A 427 1.98 -16.20 -3.37
N GLY A 428 1.46 -17.15 -4.16
CA GLY A 428 2.19 -17.81 -5.21
C GLY A 428 2.45 -16.90 -6.42
N SER A 429 3.54 -17.21 -7.12
CA SER A 429 3.92 -16.65 -8.40
C SER A 429 4.32 -17.78 -9.35
N LYS A 430 4.30 -17.53 -10.67
CA LYS A 430 4.62 -18.55 -11.69
C LYS A 430 5.92 -19.33 -11.46
N ASN A 431 6.90 -18.73 -10.80
CA ASN A 431 8.22 -19.32 -10.56
C ASN A 431 8.28 -20.19 -9.28
N ASP A 432 7.23 -20.20 -8.47
CA ASP A 432 7.18 -20.97 -7.23
C ASP A 432 6.97 -22.47 -7.47
N ALA A 433 7.49 -23.26 -6.53
CA ALA A 433 7.38 -24.71 -6.56
C ALA A 433 6.18 -25.17 -5.73
N VAL A 434 5.18 -25.76 -6.41
CA VAL A 434 4.04 -26.43 -5.76
C VAL A 434 4.07 -27.91 -6.08
N GLU A 435 4.01 -28.72 -5.03
CA GLU A 435 4.06 -30.17 -5.09
C GLU A 435 2.90 -30.77 -4.30
N TYR A 436 2.47 -31.97 -4.70
CA TYR A 436 1.48 -32.73 -3.95
C TYR A 436 1.85 -34.21 -3.89
N LYS A 437 1.35 -34.89 -2.85
CA LYS A 437 1.34 -36.35 -2.76
C LYS A 437 -0.05 -36.82 -2.28
N ILE A 438 -0.37 -38.07 -2.52
CA ILE A 438 -1.59 -38.72 -2.00
C ILE A 438 -1.14 -39.80 -1.03
N ASP A 439 -1.66 -39.76 0.19
CA ASP A 439 -1.27 -40.60 1.33
C ASP A 439 0.27 -40.62 1.51
N ASP A 440 0.85 -41.82 1.52
CA ASP A 440 2.29 -42.08 1.62
C ASP A 440 2.99 -42.17 0.26
N GLY A 441 2.31 -41.74 -0.81
CA GLY A 441 2.86 -41.67 -2.15
C GLY A 441 4.01 -40.66 -2.30
N LYS A 442 4.62 -40.66 -3.49
CA LYS A 442 5.73 -39.73 -3.82
C LYS A 442 5.21 -38.33 -4.10
N TRP A 443 5.98 -37.32 -3.67
CA TRP A 443 5.78 -35.93 -4.07
C TRP A 443 5.90 -35.78 -5.59
N ARG A 444 4.95 -35.06 -6.19
CA ARG A 444 4.86 -34.75 -7.62
C ARG A 444 4.73 -33.24 -7.79
N ARG A 445 5.51 -32.67 -8.70
CA ARG A 445 5.34 -31.26 -9.09
C ARG A 445 4.00 -31.04 -9.77
N MET A 446 3.34 -29.95 -9.41
CA MET A 446 2.15 -29.46 -10.07
C MET A 446 2.53 -28.51 -11.21
N ARG A 447 1.66 -28.41 -12.22
CA ARG A 447 1.84 -27.51 -13.37
C ARG A 447 1.15 -26.19 -13.08
N TYR A 448 1.87 -25.08 -13.17
CA TYR A 448 1.30 -23.73 -13.13
C TYR A 448 0.24 -23.54 -14.22
N LEU A 449 -0.84 -22.81 -13.91
CA LEU A 449 -1.89 -22.46 -14.87
C LEU A 449 -2.48 -21.08 -14.57
N GLU A 450 -2.84 -20.35 -15.62
CA GLU A 450 -3.67 -19.15 -15.53
C GLU A 450 -5.10 -19.53 -15.90
N ALA A 451 -5.97 -19.60 -14.90
CA ALA A 451 -7.38 -19.92 -15.07
C ALA A 451 -8.20 -19.37 -13.90
N VAL A 452 -9.52 -19.47 -14.00
CA VAL A 452 -10.42 -19.17 -12.89
C VAL A 452 -10.28 -20.21 -11.78
N ASP A 453 -10.24 -19.77 -10.51
CA ASP A 453 -10.28 -20.67 -9.36
C ASP A 453 -11.60 -21.47 -9.32
N PRO A 454 -11.54 -22.82 -9.31
CA PRO A 454 -12.74 -23.66 -9.19
C PRO A 454 -13.53 -23.39 -7.90
N ASN A 455 -12.87 -23.07 -6.78
CA ASN A 455 -13.60 -22.79 -5.53
C ASN A 455 -14.43 -21.50 -5.64
N TYR A 456 -13.87 -20.46 -6.25
CA TYR A 456 -14.61 -19.23 -6.52
C TYR A 456 -15.75 -19.44 -7.53
N THR A 457 -15.52 -20.23 -8.58
CA THR A 457 -16.59 -20.59 -9.55
C THR A 457 -17.78 -21.26 -8.88
N ILE A 458 -17.54 -22.20 -7.97
CA ILE A 458 -18.61 -22.87 -7.23
C ILE A 458 -19.45 -21.88 -6.44
N LYS A 459 -18.81 -20.88 -5.80
CA LYS A 459 -19.52 -19.82 -5.08
C LYS A 459 -20.43 -19.06 -6.04
N LEU A 460 -19.94 -18.64 -7.22
CA LEU A 460 -20.76 -17.94 -8.21
C LEU A 460 -21.95 -18.77 -8.69
N ILE A 461 -21.73 -20.06 -8.98
CA ILE A 461 -22.80 -20.97 -9.41
C ILE A 461 -23.90 -21.10 -8.34
N GLU A 462 -23.55 -21.12 -7.04
CA GLU A 462 -24.55 -21.12 -5.96
C GLU A 462 -25.48 -19.90 -6.05
N TRP A 463 -24.94 -18.71 -6.36
CA TRP A 463 -25.73 -17.49 -6.55
C TRP A 463 -26.58 -17.51 -7.82
N ASP A 464 -26.11 -18.14 -8.89
CA ASP A 464 -26.79 -18.12 -10.18
C ASP A 464 -27.90 -19.17 -10.28
N PHE A 465 -27.81 -20.25 -9.50
CA PHE A 465 -28.77 -21.37 -9.53
C PHE A 465 -29.72 -21.42 -8.32
N THR A 466 -29.57 -20.52 -7.34
CA THR A 466 -30.53 -20.41 -6.23
C THR A 466 -31.88 -19.90 -6.72
N GLU A 467 -32.96 -20.55 -6.26
CA GLU A 467 -34.35 -20.07 -6.48
C GLU A 467 -34.81 -19.08 -5.38
N LYS A 468 -33.92 -18.78 -4.42
CA LYS A 468 -34.18 -17.87 -3.29
C LYS A 468 -33.18 -16.73 -3.30
N LEU A 469 -33.64 -15.53 -2.96
CA LEU A 469 -32.77 -14.39 -2.71
C LEU A 469 -31.84 -14.69 -1.52
N LEU A 470 -30.54 -14.77 -1.78
CA LEU A 470 -29.54 -14.96 -0.74
C LEU A 470 -29.24 -13.61 -0.05
N PRO A 471 -29.05 -13.60 1.28
CA PRO A 471 -28.58 -12.40 1.97
C PRO A 471 -27.14 -12.06 1.53
N GLY A 472 -26.87 -10.75 1.41
CA GLY A 472 -25.60 -10.22 0.92
C GLY A 472 -25.71 -9.73 -0.53
N ARG A 473 -24.57 -9.65 -1.22
CA ARG A 473 -24.49 -9.20 -2.61
C ARG A 473 -23.81 -10.27 -3.45
N ARG A 474 -24.34 -10.60 -4.63
CA ARG A 474 -23.67 -11.53 -5.55
C ARG A 474 -22.25 -11.00 -5.86
N PRO A 475 -21.20 -11.84 -5.74
CA PRO A 475 -19.86 -11.45 -6.16
C PRO A 475 -19.74 -11.16 -7.65
N SER A 476 -18.71 -10.39 -8.00
CA SER A 476 -18.32 -10.11 -9.38
C SER A 476 -17.88 -11.39 -10.10
N ASN A 477 -17.98 -11.39 -11.43
CA ASN A 477 -17.53 -12.52 -12.23
C ASN A 477 -16.03 -12.77 -12.05
N ALA A 478 -15.68 -14.05 -12.05
CA ALA A 478 -14.31 -14.50 -11.83
C ALA A 478 -13.35 -13.99 -12.91
N VAL A 479 -12.08 -13.90 -12.54
CA VAL A 479 -10.97 -13.65 -13.46
C VAL A 479 -9.96 -14.77 -13.37
N ASN A 480 -9.05 -14.83 -14.33
CA ASN A 480 -7.92 -15.74 -14.23
C ASN A 480 -7.03 -15.32 -13.05
N SER A 481 -6.72 -16.28 -12.19
CA SER A 481 -5.72 -16.13 -11.13
C SER A 481 -4.32 -16.39 -11.69
N THR A 482 -3.33 -15.67 -11.14
CA THR A 482 -1.89 -15.80 -11.46
C THR A 482 -1.16 -16.75 -10.50
N HIS A 483 -1.92 -17.52 -9.72
CA HIS A 483 -1.40 -18.30 -8.59
C HIS A 483 -2.17 -19.62 -8.42
N LEU A 484 -2.42 -20.29 -9.57
CA LEU A 484 -2.98 -21.64 -9.62
C LEU A 484 -1.99 -22.69 -10.12
N TRP A 485 -2.10 -23.90 -9.57
CA TRP A 485 -1.38 -25.09 -10.00
C TRP A 485 -2.30 -26.29 -10.12
N ALA A 486 -2.05 -27.18 -11.08
CA ALA A 486 -2.83 -28.40 -11.29
C ALA A 486 -1.97 -29.67 -11.31
N GLY A 487 -2.54 -30.74 -10.78
CA GLY A 487 -2.01 -32.10 -10.81
C GLY A 487 -3.12 -33.12 -11.08
N GLY A 488 -2.76 -34.29 -11.60
CA GLY A 488 -3.71 -35.40 -11.76
C GLY A 488 -4.17 -35.96 -10.41
N ILE A 489 -5.37 -36.55 -10.37
CA ILE A 489 -5.85 -37.31 -9.21
C ILE A 489 -5.57 -38.81 -9.42
N GLN A 490 -5.25 -39.55 -8.36
CA GLN A 490 -5.05 -41.00 -8.42
C GLN A 490 -6.39 -41.74 -8.30
N LEU A 491 -6.56 -42.77 -9.13
CA LEU A 491 -7.78 -43.59 -9.19
C LEU A 491 -7.51 -45.06 -8.89
N ASP A 492 -6.23 -45.45 -8.79
CA ASP A 492 -5.72 -46.80 -8.68
C ASP A 492 -5.37 -47.20 -7.22
N LEU A 493 -5.66 -46.33 -6.26
CA LEU A 493 -5.60 -46.66 -4.84
C LEU A 493 -6.86 -47.44 -4.43
N GLU A 494 -6.73 -48.29 -3.41
CA GLU A 494 -7.83 -49.11 -2.88
C GLU A 494 -9.06 -48.26 -2.53
N PRO A 495 -10.29 -48.74 -2.77
CA PRO A 495 -11.50 -48.03 -2.38
C PRO A 495 -11.48 -47.59 -0.90
N GLY A 496 -11.70 -46.30 -0.66
CA GLY A 496 -11.52 -45.71 0.66
C GLY A 496 -11.44 -44.19 0.64
N GLU A 497 -11.14 -43.60 1.79
CA GLU A 497 -10.81 -42.19 1.91
C GLU A 497 -9.30 -42.00 1.81
N HIS A 498 -8.87 -41.03 1.01
CA HIS A 498 -7.48 -40.71 0.76
C HIS A 498 -7.23 -39.22 1.00
N THR A 499 -6.01 -38.88 1.41
CA THR A 499 -5.61 -37.51 1.69
C THR A 499 -4.60 -37.02 0.67
N ILE A 500 -4.94 -35.90 0.03
CA ILE A 500 -4.02 -35.09 -0.78
C ILE A 500 -3.28 -34.17 0.17
N TYR A 501 -1.96 -34.27 0.21
CA TYR A 501 -1.08 -33.33 0.89
C TYR A 501 -0.40 -32.44 -0.15
N VAL A 502 -0.40 -31.13 0.10
CA VAL A 502 0.23 -30.11 -0.76
C VAL A 502 1.33 -29.41 0.02
N ARG A 503 2.43 -29.14 -0.67
CA ARG A 503 3.51 -28.28 -0.19
C ARG A 503 3.83 -27.26 -1.27
N ALA A 504 3.76 -25.97 -0.91
CA ALA A 504 4.19 -24.86 -1.74
C ALA A 504 5.43 -24.21 -1.11
N THR A 505 6.42 -23.81 -1.92
CA THR A 505 7.56 -23.02 -1.47
C THR A 505 7.49 -21.67 -2.15
N ASP A 506 7.39 -20.59 -1.36
CA ASP A 506 7.31 -19.23 -1.90
C ASP A 506 8.68 -18.68 -2.35
N ARG A 507 8.64 -17.48 -2.93
CA ARG A 507 9.82 -16.73 -3.38
C ARG A 507 10.86 -16.44 -2.30
N PHE A 508 10.48 -16.53 -1.02
CA PHE A 508 11.37 -16.34 0.13
C PHE A 508 11.92 -17.67 0.67
N GLY A 509 11.59 -18.80 0.03
CA GLY A 509 12.01 -20.13 0.43
C GLY A 509 11.21 -20.72 1.60
N LYS A 510 10.11 -20.09 2.00
CA LYS A 510 9.25 -20.59 3.09
C LYS A 510 8.27 -21.63 2.54
N ALA A 511 8.18 -22.75 3.25
CA ALA A 511 7.29 -23.85 2.90
C ALA A 511 5.92 -23.70 3.59
N HIS A 512 4.87 -23.84 2.80
CA HIS A 512 3.47 -23.77 3.20
C HIS A 512 2.78 -25.09 2.89
N TYR A 513 1.86 -25.52 3.75
CA TYR A 513 1.25 -26.84 3.67
C TYR A 513 -0.27 -26.75 3.65
N GLY A 514 -0.90 -27.65 2.92
CA GLY A 514 -2.34 -27.81 2.88
C GLY A 514 -2.73 -29.26 2.68
N GLN A 515 -3.96 -29.60 3.03
CA GLN A 515 -4.48 -30.95 2.80
C GLN A 515 -5.96 -30.95 2.43
N LYS A 516 -6.38 -31.98 1.69
CA LYS A 516 -7.78 -32.22 1.33
C LYS A 516 -8.04 -33.71 1.16
N THR A 517 -9.22 -34.17 1.57
CA THR A 517 -9.61 -35.57 1.39
C THR A 517 -10.49 -35.76 0.16
N TYR A 518 -10.44 -36.96 -0.42
CA TYR A 518 -11.36 -37.46 -1.43
C TYR A 518 -11.62 -38.95 -1.21
N LYS A 519 -12.69 -39.49 -1.80
CA LYS A 519 -13.02 -40.91 -1.71
C LYS A 519 -12.91 -41.60 -3.05
N ILE A 520 -12.32 -42.79 -3.04
CA ILE A 520 -12.38 -43.74 -4.15
C ILE A 520 -13.47 -44.75 -3.81
N LEU A 521 -14.46 -44.90 -4.69
CA LEU A 521 -15.52 -45.88 -4.52
C LEU A 521 -15.38 -47.01 -5.54
N ALA A 522 -15.65 -48.23 -5.10
CA ALA A 522 -15.85 -49.34 -6.01
C ALA A 522 -17.04 -49.03 -6.94
N PRO A 523 -16.99 -49.48 -8.21
CA PRO A 523 -18.05 -49.23 -9.19
C PRO A 523 -19.44 -49.72 -8.76
#